data_AF-A0A3B0WFV0-F1
#
_entry.id   AF-A0A3B0WFV0-F1
#
_cell.length_a   1.000
_cell.length_b   1.000
_cell.length_c   1.000
_cell.angle_alpha   90.00
_cell.angle_beta   90.00
_cell.angle_gamma   90.00
#
_symmetry.space_group_name_H-M   'P 1'
#
loop_
_entity.id
_entity.type
_entity.pdbx_description
1 polymer ?
#
loop_
_entity_poly.entity_id
_entity_poly.type
_entity_poly.pdbx_seq_one_letter_code
_entity_poly.pdbx_strand_id
1 'polypeptide(L)'
;EPEAFKPERFTPQFEKSLPKFAYMPFGGGARVCIGNAFAMMEAQLVLATIAQRFRLERPSDEPVHYQAQITLIPENGLKMRVLQRETAVFKPASEIIQRDDGKAPTQTER
;
A
#
# COMPACT_ATOMS: atom_id res chain seq x y z
N GLU A 1 18.12 11.83 -0.17
CA GLU A 1 17.93 10.97 -1.36
C GLU A 1 16.46 10.98 -1.81
N PRO A 2 16.01 11.96 -2.62
CA PRO A 2 14.63 12.02 -3.11
C PRO A 2 14.31 10.96 -4.18
N GLU A 3 15.30 10.54 -4.96
CA GLU A 3 15.12 9.58 -6.08
C GLU A 3 15.10 8.10 -5.64
N ALA A 4 15.43 7.82 -4.38
CA ALA A 4 15.46 6.44 -3.87
C ALA A 4 14.05 5.98 -3.43
N PHE A 5 13.62 4.81 -3.91
CA PHE A 5 12.41 4.13 -3.43
C PHE A 5 12.63 3.59 -2.02
N LYS A 6 12.15 4.33 -1.00
CA LYS A 6 12.24 3.98 0.43
C LYS A 6 10.87 4.13 1.10
N PRO A 7 9.94 3.15 0.96
CA PRO A 7 8.60 3.22 1.53
C PRO A 7 8.57 3.45 3.05
N GLU A 8 9.55 2.90 3.75
CA GLU A 8 9.73 3.02 5.21
C GLU A 8 10.05 4.44 5.69
N ARG A 9 10.31 5.38 4.78
CA ARG A 9 10.57 6.79 5.11
C ARG A 9 9.35 7.48 5.72
N PHE A 10 8.14 7.04 5.39
CA PHE A 10 6.89 7.66 5.84
C PHE A 10 6.56 7.24 7.28
N THR A 11 7.38 7.71 8.22
CA THR A 11 7.11 7.59 9.66
C THR A 11 6.30 8.79 10.15
N PRO A 12 5.56 8.69 11.26
CA PRO A 12 4.84 9.83 11.84
C PRO A 12 5.75 11.03 12.14
N GLN A 13 7.01 10.79 12.50
CA GLN A 13 8.01 11.83 12.75
C GLN A 13 8.45 12.49 11.44
N PHE A 14 8.71 11.72 10.38
CA PHE A 14 9.07 12.25 9.08
C PHE A 14 7.93 13.09 8.50
N GLU A 15 6.70 12.59 8.52
CA GLU A 15 5.53 13.31 8.02
C GLU A 15 5.32 14.66 8.73
N LYS A 16 5.47 14.70 10.06
CA LYS A 16 5.40 15.94 10.84
C LYS A 16 6.52 16.93 10.51
N SER A 17 7.68 16.44 10.04
CA SER A 17 8.81 17.27 9.65
C SER A 17 8.67 17.88 8.25
N LEU A 18 7.72 17.40 7.44
CA LEU A 18 7.55 17.88 6.07
C LEU A 18 7.04 19.33 6.06
N PRO A 19 7.61 20.20 5.21
CA PRO A 19 7.02 21.49 4.92
C PRO A 19 5.59 21.32 4.41
N LYS A 20 4.74 22.33 4.67
CA LYS A 20 3.39 22.37 4.10
C LYS A 20 3.47 22.17 2.58
N PHE A 21 2.60 21.31 2.05
CA PHE A 21 2.49 21.04 0.61
C PHE A 21 3.70 20.32 -0.02
N ALA A 22 4.68 19.83 0.76
CA ALA A 22 5.80 19.04 0.23
C ALA A 22 5.38 17.65 -0.31
N TYR A 23 4.22 17.14 0.12
CA TYR A 23 3.67 15.86 -0.34
C TYR A 23 2.14 15.99 -0.51
N MET A 24 1.66 15.92 -1.75
CA MET A 24 0.25 16.14 -2.12
C MET A 24 -0.23 15.17 -3.21
N PRO A 25 -0.22 13.84 -2.97
CA PRO A 25 -0.56 12.84 -3.99
C PRO A 25 -2.00 12.97 -4.53
N PHE A 26 -2.89 13.60 -3.76
CA PHE A 26 -4.31 13.78 -4.09
C PHE A 26 -4.73 15.27 -4.14
N GLY A 27 -3.77 16.18 -4.30
CA GLY A 27 -3.99 17.62 -4.23
C GLY A 27 -4.20 18.13 -2.80
N GLY A 28 -4.86 19.28 -2.65
CA GLY A 28 -5.10 19.90 -1.34
C GLY A 28 -6.14 21.03 -1.39
N GLY A 29 -6.58 21.49 -0.21
CA GLY A 29 -7.56 22.56 -0.07
C GLY A 29 -8.97 22.16 -0.55
N ALA A 30 -9.75 23.15 -0.98
CA ALA A 30 -11.16 22.97 -1.36
C ALA A 30 -11.38 22.09 -2.61
N ARG A 31 -10.32 21.77 -3.35
CA ARG A 31 -10.34 20.94 -4.56
C ARG A 31 -9.51 19.66 -4.40
N VAL A 32 -9.30 19.20 -3.16
CA VAL A 32 -8.69 17.89 -2.89
C VAL A 32 -9.50 16.79 -3.59
N CYS A 33 -8.83 15.75 -4.09
CA CYS A 33 -9.49 14.64 -4.75
C CYS A 33 -10.52 13.99 -3.82
N ILE A 34 -11.78 13.99 -4.23
CA ILE A 34 -12.88 13.36 -3.50
C ILE A 34 -12.70 11.83 -3.40
N GLY A 35 -11.96 11.24 -4.33
CA GLY A 35 -11.66 9.81 -4.39
C GLY A 35 -10.45 9.35 -3.57
N ASN A 36 -9.80 10.23 -2.79
CA ASN A 36 -8.57 9.88 -2.04
C ASN A 36 -8.72 8.59 -1.20
N ALA A 37 -9.76 8.50 -0.37
CA ALA A 37 -9.98 7.33 0.48
C ALA A 37 -10.23 6.04 -0.34
N PHE A 38 -10.96 6.15 -1.45
CA PHE A 38 -11.22 5.04 -2.35
C PHE A 38 -9.91 4.57 -3.03
N ALA A 39 -9.13 5.49 -3.59
CA ALA A 39 -7.88 5.17 -4.26
C ALA A 39 -6.88 4.50 -3.32
N MET A 40 -6.79 4.93 -2.07
CA MET A 40 -5.93 4.30 -1.07
C MET A 40 -6.36 2.87 -0.74
N MET A 41 -7.66 2.65 -0.54
CA MET A 41 -8.20 1.31 -0.30
C MET A 41 -7.96 0.38 -1.49
N GLU A 42 -8.28 0.84 -2.70
CA GLU A 42 -8.12 0.09 -3.94
C GLU A 42 -6.65 -0.29 -4.16
N ALA A 43 -5.73 0.69 -4.06
CA ALA A 43 -4.31 0.46 -4.25
C ALA A 43 -3.76 -0.58 -3.25
N GLN A 44 -4.15 -0.49 -1.98
CA GLN A 44 -3.74 -1.46 -0.96
C GLN A 44 -4.25 -2.88 -1.27
N LEU A 45 -5.51 -3.02 -1.65
CA LEU A 45 -6.11 -4.32 -1.99
C LEU A 45 -5.47 -4.94 -3.22
N VAL A 46 -5.27 -4.16 -4.28
CA VAL A 46 -4.63 -4.61 -5.53
C VAL A 46 -3.19 -5.03 -5.25
N LEU A 47 -2.40 -4.19 -4.57
CA LEU A 47 -1.01 -4.48 -4.24
C LEU A 47 -0.88 -5.71 -3.34
N ALA A 48 -1.69 -5.83 -2.29
CA ALA A 48 -1.68 -6.99 -1.40
C ALA A 48 -2.04 -8.28 -2.15
N THR A 49 -3.07 -8.24 -2.99
CA THR A 49 -3.51 -9.40 -3.78
C THR A 49 -2.43 -9.87 -4.75
N ILE A 50 -1.82 -8.93 -5.48
CA ILE A 50 -0.71 -9.24 -6.40
C ILE A 50 0.48 -9.78 -5.60
N ALA A 51 0.91 -9.08 -4.56
CA ALA A 51 2.08 -9.46 -3.78
C ALA A 51 1.93 -10.81 -3.09
N GLN A 52 0.74 -11.19 -2.62
CA GLN A 52 0.50 -12.48 -1.99
C GLN A 52 0.62 -13.65 -2.97
N ARG A 53 0.17 -13.46 -4.22
CA ARG A 53 0.01 -14.55 -5.20
C ARG A 53 1.12 -14.61 -6.23
N PHE A 54 1.76 -13.48 -6.51
CA PHE A 54 2.68 -13.34 -7.62
C PHE A 54 3.95 -12.57 -7.23
N ARG A 55 5.05 -12.93 -7.90
CA ARG A 55 6.27 -12.14 -7.97
C ARG A 55 6.35 -11.57 -9.38
N LEU A 56 6.47 -10.25 -9.48
CA LEU A 56 6.63 -9.54 -10.74
C LEU A 56 8.11 -9.26 -10.97
N GLU A 57 8.62 -9.64 -12.14
CA GLU A 57 10.01 -9.39 -12.53
C GLU A 57 10.05 -8.60 -13.82
N ARG A 58 10.92 -7.58 -13.86
CA ARG A 58 11.17 -6.85 -15.09
C ARG A 58 12.02 -7.69 -16.04
N PRO A 59 11.65 -7.79 -17.33
CA PRO A 59 12.45 -8.53 -18.31
C PRO A 59 13.70 -7.76 -18.78
N SER A 60 13.79 -6.46 -18.47
CA SER A 60 14.88 -5.57 -18.88
C SER A 60 15.10 -4.47 -17.83
N ASP A 61 16.37 -4.08 -17.66
CA ASP A 61 16.83 -2.99 -16.79
C ASP A 61 16.85 -1.63 -17.49
N GLU A 62 16.46 -1.56 -18.77
CA GLU A 62 16.36 -0.30 -19.50
C GLU A 62 15.47 0.72 -18.75
N PRO A 63 15.84 2.01 -18.70
CA PRO A 63 15.01 3.02 -18.07
C PRO A 63 13.58 3.04 -18.63
N VAL A 64 12.60 3.24 -17.76
CA VAL A 64 11.21 3.43 -18.20
C VAL A 64 11.06 4.87 -18.66
N HIS A 65 10.74 5.07 -19.93
CA HIS A 65 10.38 6.39 -20.46
C HIS A 65 8.89 6.65 -20.22
N TYR A 66 8.59 7.86 -19.77
CA TYR A 66 7.24 8.27 -19.39
C TYR A 66 6.76 9.41 -20.28
N GLN A 67 5.49 9.38 -20.62
CA GLN A 67 4.79 10.49 -21.25
C GLN A 67 3.82 11.12 -20.24
N ALA A 68 3.79 12.45 -20.22
CA ALA A 68 2.85 13.21 -19.41
C ALA A 68 1.55 13.42 -20.19
N GLN A 69 0.47 12.79 -19.75
CA GLN A 69 -0.90 13.06 -20.21
C GLN A 69 -1.71 13.64 -19.04
N ILE A 70 -2.98 13.25 -18.91
CA ILE A 70 -3.75 13.51 -17.67
C ILE A 70 -3.06 12.85 -16.46
N THR A 71 -2.42 11.69 -16.67
CA THR A 71 -1.56 11.01 -15.71
C THR A 71 -0.18 10.74 -16.32
N LEU A 72 0.80 10.41 -15.48
CA LEU A 72 2.11 9.94 -15.93
C LEU A 72 2.00 8.46 -16.31
N ILE A 73 2.24 8.13 -17.58
CA ILE A 73 2.13 6.76 -18.08
C ILE A 73 3.44 6.33 -18.77
N PRO A 74 3.86 5.06 -18.65
CA PRO A 74 4.96 4.53 -19.46
C PRO A 74 4.64 4.54 -20.96
N GLU A 75 5.56 4.99 -21.80
CA GLU A 75 5.34 5.13 -23.25
C GLU A 75 4.97 3.81 -23.94
N ASN A 76 5.64 2.71 -23.58
CA ASN A 76 5.49 1.40 -24.20
C ASN A 76 4.82 0.37 -23.26
N GLY A 77 4.06 0.87 -22.28
CA GLY A 77 3.60 0.07 -21.15
C GLY A 77 4.75 -0.38 -20.25
N LEU A 78 4.43 -1.19 -19.24
CA LEU A 78 5.40 -1.76 -18.30
C LEU A 78 5.29 -3.28 -18.31
N LYS A 79 6.03 -3.92 -19.22
CA LYS A 79 6.03 -5.37 -19.36
C LYS A 79 6.66 -6.02 -18.12
N MET A 80 5.98 -7.01 -17.58
CA MET A 80 6.43 -7.80 -16.42
C MET A 80 6.30 -9.28 -16.71
N ARG A 81 7.27 -10.07 -16.24
CA ARG A 81 7.13 -11.52 -16.10
C ARG A 81 6.41 -11.80 -14.78
N VAL A 82 5.34 -12.59 -14.87
CA VAL A 82 4.51 -12.97 -13.71
C VAL A 82 4.89 -14.37 -13.27
N LEU A 83 5.38 -14.50 -12.04
CA LEU A 83 5.71 -15.78 -11.42
C LEU A 83 4.72 -16.06 -10.30
N GLN A 84 4.15 -17.25 -10.24
CA GLN A 84 3.32 -17.66 -9.10
C GLN A 84 4.21 -17.80 -7.85
N ARG A 85 3.74 -17.25 -6.72
CA ARG A 85 4.37 -17.50 -5.42
C ARG A 85 3.86 -18.80 -4.85
N GLU A 86 4.74 -19.56 -4.23
CA GLU A 86 4.34 -20.61 -3.30
C GLU A 86 3.68 -19.92 -2.10
N THR A 87 2.36 -19.99 -2.05
CA THR A 87 1.59 -19.36 -0.98
C THR A 87 1.86 -20.13 0.31
N ALA A 88 2.43 -19.47 1.32
CA ALA A 88 2.19 -19.92 2.69
C ALA A 88 0.68 -19.85 2.90
N VAL A 89 0.07 -20.97 3.30
CA VAL A 89 -1.39 -21.11 3.42
C VAL A 89 -1.95 -19.92 4.20
N PHE A 90 -2.76 -19.10 3.54
CA PHE A 90 -3.50 -18.02 4.19
C PHE A 90 -4.50 -18.68 5.15
N LYS A 91 -4.22 -18.64 6.45
CA LYS A 91 -5.21 -19.01 7.46
C LYS A 91 -6.34 -17.98 7.38
N PRO A 92 -7.59 -18.39 7.08
CA PRO A 92 -8.69 -17.45 6.98
C PRO A 92 -8.90 -16.74 8.32
N ALA A 93 -9.43 -15.51 8.27
CA ALA A 93 -9.67 -14.68 9.46
C ALA A 93 -10.54 -15.38 10.52
N SER A 94 -11.34 -16.38 10.13
CA SER A 94 -12.08 -17.26 11.04
C SER A 94 -11.20 -18.05 12.01
N GLU A 95 -9.91 -18.27 11.69
CA GLU A 95 -8.93 -18.91 12.57
C GLU A 95 -8.11 -17.92 13.41
N ILE A 96 -8.14 -16.63 13.05
CA ILE A 96 -7.36 -15.57 13.74
C ILE A 96 -8.18 -14.97 14.90
N ILE A 97 -9.51 -14.98 14.79
CA ILE A 97 -10.42 -14.51 15.84
C ILE A 97 -10.90 -15.73 16.67
N GLN A 98 -9.98 -16.40 17.38
CA GLN A 98 -10.41 -17.08 18.61
C GLN A 98 -10.69 -15.97 19.62
N ARG A 99 -11.98 -15.67 19.77
CA ARG A 99 -12.51 -14.85 20.84
C ARG A 99 -11.97 -15.43 22.16
N ASP A 100 -11.38 -14.57 22.97
CA ASP A 100 -11.12 -14.86 24.37
C ASP A 100 -12.50 -14.92 25.04
N ASP A 101 -13.09 -16.11 24.99
CA ASP A 101 -14.42 -16.42 25.49
C ASP A 101 -14.38 -16.36 27.02
N GLY A 102 -14.61 -15.17 27.55
CA GLY A 102 -15.25 -14.94 28.84
C GLY A 102 -14.62 -15.63 30.04
N LYS A 103 -13.68 -14.94 30.70
CA LYS A 103 -13.56 -15.03 32.16
C LYS A 103 -14.18 -13.77 32.76
N ALA A 104 -15.42 -13.89 33.22
CA ALA A 104 -16.07 -12.87 34.03
C ALA A 104 -15.17 -12.48 35.22
N PRO A 105 -15.07 -11.19 35.59
CA PRO A 105 -14.38 -10.81 36.81
C PRO A 105 -15.20 -11.34 37.99
N THR A 106 -14.66 -12.34 38.68
CA THR A 106 -15.18 -12.81 39.97
C THR A 106 -15.11 -11.66 40.96
N GLN A 107 -16.26 -11.14 41.36
CA GLN A 107 -16.38 -10.31 42.54
C GLN A 107 -15.81 -11.10 43.72
N THR A 108 -14.80 -10.55 44.40
CA THR A 108 -14.42 -10.97 45.74
C THR A 108 -14.69 -9.78 46.65
N GLU A 109 -15.73 -9.94 47.46
CA GLU A 109 -16.01 -9.13 48.64
C GLU A 109 -14.75 -8.98 49.50
N ARG A 110 -14.39 -7.72 49.83
CA ARG A 110 -14.01 -7.26 51.16
C ARG A 110 -14.32 -5.78 51.30
#